data_AF-A0A926XX26-F1
#
_entry.id   AF-A0A926XX26-F1
#
_cell.length_a   1.000
_cell.length_b   1.000
_cell.length_c   1.000
_cell.angle_alpha   90.00
_cell.angle_beta   90.00
_cell.angle_gamma   90.00
#
_symmetry.space_group_name_H-M   'P 1'
#
loop_
_entity.id
_entity.type
_entity.pdbx_description
1 polymer ?
#
loop_
_entity_poly.entity_id
_entity_poly.type
_entity_poly.pdbx_seq_one_letter_code
_entity_poly.pdbx_strand_id
1 'polypeptide(L)'
;MKATFIALLLFCNCLVNAQSNDSTVVRSVYGSTNTELKDLMSFIGVEKFRLELNDPKLAGKYFHLTCQEYKNGIAQPEQEMFGFGTRKEILQIDSTGKFTIDVYARTVDPTTIEALFKLPKVSQRKTFKVEADDARRFSFRTDVVAYKNEKARIPMSKKILFFVHSLPYLKDGFYLYCAVAESQVPVNEWHKQFGVKHVIAYNLILE
;
A
#
# COMPACT_ATOMS: atom_id res chain seq x y z
N MET A 1 2.47 -27.73 -52.08
CA MET A 1 2.26 -26.58 -51.17
C MET A 1 0.98 -26.71 -50.33
N LYS A 2 0.78 -27.82 -49.61
CA LYS A 2 -0.38 -27.97 -48.69
C LYS A 2 0.01 -28.53 -47.32
N ALA A 3 1.16 -29.20 -47.21
CA ALA A 3 1.67 -29.73 -45.93
C ALA A 3 2.36 -28.67 -45.05
N THR A 4 2.86 -27.57 -45.62
CA THR A 4 3.62 -26.54 -44.88
C THR A 4 2.75 -25.58 -44.07
N PHE A 5 1.46 -25.46 -44.41
CA PHE A 5 0.54 -24.53 -43.71
C PHE A 5 -0.01 -25.09 -42.40
N ILE A 6 -0.02 -26.41 -42.23
CA ILE A 6 -0.57 -27.07 -41.04
C ILE A 6 0.42 -27.02 -39.87
N ALA A 7 1.73 -27.03 -40.13
CA ALA A 7 2.76 -26.90 -39.10
C ALA A 7 2.80 -25.52 -38.43
N LEU A 8 2.40 -24.45 -39.15
CA LEU A 8 2.40 -23.08 -38.63
C LEU A 8 1.22 -22.81 -37.67
N LEU A 9 0.10 -23.52 -37.85
CA LEU A 9 -1.09 -23.39 -36.99
C LEU A 9 -0.95 -24.16 -35.65
N LEU A 10 -0.10 -25.18 -35.59
CA LEU A 10 0.19 -25.92 -34.35
C LEU A 10 1.20 -25.19 -33.43
N PHE A 11 2.06 -24.32 -33.98
CA PHE A 11 3.00 -23.53 -33.18
C PHE A 11 2.35 -22.32 -32.47
N CYS A 12 1.17 -21.88 -32.89
CA CYS A 12 0.54 -20.67 -32.36
C CYS A 12 -0.23 -20.91 -31.04
N ASN A 13 -0.56 -22.16 -30.70
CA ASN A 13 -1.36 -22.49 -29.50
C ASN A 13 -0.52 -22.65 -28.21
N CYS A 14 0.82 -22.67 -28.30
CA CYS A 14 1.67 -22.83 -27.11
C CYS A 14 1.97 -21.52 -26.37
N LEU A 15 1.64 -20.35 -26.94
CA LEU A 15 1.97 -19.05 -26.34
C LEU A 15 0.85 -18.44 -25.48
N VAL A 16 -0.32 -19.07 -25.39
CA VAL A 16 -1.49 -18.49 -24.71
C VAL A 16 -1.53 -18.79 -23.20
N ASN A 17 -0.69 -19.70 -22.68
CA ASN A 17 -0.71 -20.11 -21.27
C ASN A 17 0.50 -19.64 -20.41
N ALA A 18 1.31 -18.69 -20.87
CA ALA A 18 2.50 -18.23 -20.14
C ALA A 18 2.30 -16.96 -19.28
N GLN A 19 1.12 -16.33 -19.28
CA GLN A 19 0.79 -15.27 -18.33
C GLN A 19 0.00 -15.85 -17.16
N SER A 20 0.64 -16.65 -16.32
CA SER A 20 0.10 -16.85 -14.97
C SER A 20 0.16 -15.50 -14.27
N ASN A 21 -1.00 -14.89 -13.98
CA ASN A 21 -1.11 -13.73 -13.08
C ASN A 21 -0.77 -14.18 -11.66
N ASP A 22 0.53 -14.39 -11.39
CA ASP A 22 0.99 -14.82 -10.08
C ASP A 22 0.64 -13.73 -9.06
N SER A 23 -0.01 -14.17 -7.99
CA SER A 23 -0.62 -13.29 -6.99
C SER A 23 -0.72 -14.01 -5.67
N THR A 24 -0.69 -13.23 -4.60
CA THR A 24 -0.87 -13.71 -3.23
C THR A 24 -2.05 -12.99 -2.57
N VAL A 25 -2.42 -13.45 -1.37
CA VAL A 25 -3.49 -12.86 -0.58
C VAL A 25 -2.91 -12.19 0.64
N VAL A 26 -3.21 -10.91 0.79
CA VAL A 26 -2.93 -10.14 2.00
C VAL A 26 -4.19 -9.99 2.81
N ARG A 27 -4.09 -10.18 4.14
CA ARG A 27 -5.14 -9.85 5.09
C ARG A 27 -4.81 -8.53 5.78
N SER A 28 -5.78 -7.64 5.93
CA SER A 28 -5.68 -6.37 6.65
C SER A 28 -6.63 -6.34 7.84
N VAL A 29 -6.09 -6.08 9.02
CA VAL A 29 -6.86 -5.91 10.26
C VAL A 29 -6.67 -4.48 10.76
N TYR A 30 -7.76 -3.74 10.85
CA TYR A 30 -7.75 -2.38 11.40
C TYR A 30 -7.82 -2.41 12.93
N GLY A 31 -6.98 -1.60 13.57
CA GLY A 31 -6.97 -1.35 15.00
C GLY A 31 -6.41 -2.51 15.85
N SER A 32 -6.99 -2.65 17.04
CA SER A 32 -6.66 -3.66 18.04
C SER A 32 -7.91 -4.49 18.36
N THR A 33 -7.72 -5.78 18.59
CA THR A 33 -8.77 -6.67 19.11
C THR A 33 -8.96 -6.53 20.62
N ASN A 34 -7.99 -5.97 21.34
CA ASN A 34 -8.13 -5.57 22.74
C ASN A 34 -8.83 -4.21 22.82
N THR A 35 -9.99 -4.17 23.50
CA THR A 35 -10.86 -2.99 23.62
C THR A 35 -10.18 -1.81 24.30
N GLU A 36 -9.51 -2.01 25.44
CA GLU A 36 -8.84 -0.92 26.16
C GLU A 36 -7.75 -0.27 25.32
N LEU A 37 -6.96 -1.08 24.61
CA LEU A 37 -5.94 -0.58 23.70
C LEU A 37 -6.56 0.16 22.51
N LYS A 38 -7.69 -0.33 21.98
CA LYS A 38 -8.43 0.34 20.91
C LYS A 38 -8.93 1.71 21.36
N ASP A 39 -9.53 1.80 22.54
CA ASP A 39 -10.03 3.04 23.11
C ASP A 39 -8.90 4.04 23.37
N LEU A 40 -7.78 3.57 23.94
CA LEU A 40 -6.59 4.40 24.13
C LEU A 40 -6.07 4.93 22.79
N MET A 41 -5.96 4.08 21.77
CA MET A 41 -5.50 4.48 20.43
C MET A 41 -6.43 5.53 19.80
N SER A 42 -7.75 5.35 19.92
CA SER A 42 -8.73 6.34 19.44
C SER A 42 -8.60 7.65 20.20
N PHE A 43 -8.43 7.61 21.53
CA PHE A 43 -8.24 8.80 22.36
C PHE A 43 -7.00 9.61 21.96
N ILE A 44 -5.89 8.95 21.63
CA ILE A 44 -4.65 9.62 21.21
C ILE A 44 -4.53 9.83 19.70
N GLY A 45 -5.56 9.49 18.92
CA GLY A 45 -5.60 9.69 17.47
C GLY A 45 -4.59 8.84 16.69
N VAL A 46 -4.39 7.57 17.08
CA VAL A 46 -3.53 6.62 16.36
C VAL A 46 -4.35 5.65 15.55
N GLU A 47 -4.12 5.66 14.24
CA GLU A 47 -4.59 4.62 13.32
C GLU A 47 -3.59 3.47 13.30
N LYS A 48 -4.09 2.23 13.26
CA LYS A 48 -3.25 1.04 13.12
C LYS A 48 -3.82 0.09 12.10
N PHE A 49 -2.94 -0.44 11.27
CA PHE A 49 -3.25 -1.52 10.35
C PHE A 49 -2.24 -2.65 10.55
N ARG A 50 -2.73 -3.86 10.72
CA ARG A 50 -1.91 -5.07 10.67
C ARG A 50 -2.15 -5.76 9.34
N LEU A 51 -1.11 -5.90 8.55
CA LEU A 51 -1.12 -6.69 7.34
C LEU A 51 -0.44 -8.04 7.54
N GLU A 52 -1.07 -9.09 7.04
CA GLU A 52 -0.61 -10.47 7.16
C GLU A 52 -0.58 -11.12 5.78
N LEU A 53 0.60 -11.60 5.40
CA LEU A 53 0.82 -12.49 4.25
C LEU A 53 1.12 -13.88 4.79
N ASN A 54 0.49 -14.88 4.20
CA ASN A 54 0.69 -16.29 4.55
C ASN A 54 0.52 -17.13 3.29
N ASP A 55 1.60 -17.25 2.52
CA ASP A 55 1.62 -17.95 1.26
C ASP A 55 3.01 -18.58 1.06
N PRO A 56 3.13 -19.92 1.03
CA PRO A 56 4.42 -20.60 0.86
C PRO A 56 5.22 -20.17 -0.36
N LYS A 57 4.58 -19.63 -1.41
CA LYS A 57 5.28 -19.08 -2.58
C LYS A 57 6.14 -17.86 -2.26
N LEU A 58 5.85 -17.18 -1.15
CA LEU A 58 6.60 -16.04 -0.65
C LEU A 58 7.86 -16.45 0.12
N ALA A 59 8.10 -17.75 0.34
CA ALA A 59 9.27 -18.20 1.10
C ALA A 59 10.57 -17.69 0.49
N GLY A 60 11.35 -16.93 1.27
CA GLY A 60 12.62 -16.35 0.83
C GLY A 60 12.50 -15.19 -0.16
N LYS A 61 11.29 -14.77 -0.51
CA LYS A 61 11.00 -13.59 -1.35
C LYS A 61 11.21 -12.30 -0.57
N TYR A 62 11.25 -11.17 -1.27
CA TYR A 62 11.56 -9.86 -0.69
C TYR A 62 10.35 -8.93 -0.75
N PHE A 63 10.16 -8.22 0.36
CA PHE A 63 9.18 -7.15 0.48
C PHE A 63 9.85 -5.80 0.20
N HIS A 64 9.38 -5.07 -0.79
CA HIS A 64 9.96 -3.77 -1.14
C HIS A 64 8.88 -2.68 -1.11
N LEU A 65 9.13 -1.64 -0.31
CA LEU A 65 8.19 -0.53 -0.11
C LEU A 65 8.88 0.80 -0.38
N THR A 66 8.26 1.60 -1.25
CA THR A 66 8.66 2.97 -1.52
C THR A 66 7.56 3.92 -1.09
N CYS A 67 7.91 5.21 -0.93
CA CYS A 67 6.94 6.27 -0.73
C CYS A 67 7.15 7.43 -1.70
N GLN A 68 6.06 8.04 -2.14
CA GLN A 68 6.07 9.19 -3.01
C GLN A 68 5.01 10.21 -2.57
N GLU A 69 5.43 11.46 -2.37
CA GLU A 69 4.49 12.55 -2.09
C GLU A 69 3.90 13.09 -3.39
N TYR A 70 2.63 13.48 -3.35
CA TYR A 70 1.96 14.24 -4.39
C TYR A 70 1.41 15.52 -3.77
N LYS A 71 1.86 16.67 -4.28
CA LYS A 71 1.44 17.99 -3.82
C LYS A 71 0.72 18.71 -4.95
N ASN A 72 -0.56 19.03 -4.74
CA ASN A 72 -1.48 19.55 -5.75
C ASN A 72 -1.46 18.73 -7.05
N GLY A 73 -1.39 17.40 -6.94
CA GLY A 73 -1.31 16.47 -8.07
C GLY A 73 0.09 16.28 -8.66
N ILE A 74 1.08 17.08 -8.24
CA ILE A 74 2.46 17.01 -8.74
C ILE A 74 3.26 16.00 -7.93
N ALA A 75 3.73 14.95 -8.61
CA ALA A 75 4.57 13.91 -8.04
C ALA A 75 5.94 14.48 -7.62
N GLN A 76 6.32 14.23 -6.37
CA GLN A 76 7.66 14.48 -5.84
C GLN A 76 8.56 13.26 -6.12
N PRO A 77 9.89 13.36 -5.93
CA PRO A 77 10.76 12.20 -6.04
C PRO A 77 10.33 11.05 -5.13
N GLU A 78 10.30 9.85 -5.69
CA GLU A 78 10.05 8.62 -4.92
C GLU A 78 11.27 8.27 -4.06
N GLN A 79 11.00 7.72 -2.89
CA GLN A 79 12.02 7.39 -1.90
C GLN A 79 11.84 5.96 -1.39
N GLU A 80 12.97 5.30 -1.12
CA GLU A 80 13.00 4.05 -0.38
C GLU A 80 12.51 4.24 1.06
N MET A 81 11.65 3.32 1.52
CA MET A 81 11.20 3.35 2.91
C MET A 81 12.31 2.92 3.85
N PHE A 82 12.94 1.79 3.55
CA PHE A 82 14.00 1.19 4.35
C PHE A 82 15.32 1.47 3.63
N GLY A 83 15.93 2.62 3.93
CA GLY A 83 16.92 3.31 3.08
C GLY A 83 18.16 2.52 2.63
N PHE A 84 19.02 3.18 1.84
CA PHE A 84 20.30 2.67 1.36
C PHE A 84 21.15 2.12 2.52
N GLY A 85 21.47 0.82 2.47
CA GLY A 85 22.21 0.11 3.52
C GLY A 85 21.36 -0.82 4.38
N THR A 86 20.03 -0.81 4.24
CA THR A 86 19.19 -1.90 4.76
C THR A 86 19.61 -3.18 4.04
N ARG A 87 20.21 -4.10 4.79
CA ARG A 87 20.55 -5.45 4.32
C ARG A 87 19.29 -6.10 3.74
N LYS A 88 19.35 -6.52 2.46
CA LYS A 88 18.19 -7.06 1.72
C LYS A 88 17.49 -8.18 2.50
N GLU A 89 18.26 -8.94 3.28
CA GLU A 89 17.84 -10.04 4.16
C GLU A 89 16.88 -9.62 5.28
N ILE A 90 16.87 -8.34 5.66
CA ILE A 90 15.94 -7.78 6.66
C ILE A 90 14.53 -7.71 6.11
N LEU A 91 14.39 -7.49 4.80
CA LEU A 91 13.12 -7.41 4.09
C LEU A 91 12.70 -8.77 3.49
N GLN A 92 13.51 -9.81 3.72
CA GLN A 92 13.21 -11.16 3.26
C GLN A 92 12.10 -11.78 4.11
N ILE A 93 11.09 -12.29 3.41
CA ILE A 93 9.99 -13.09 3.96
C ILE A 93 10.55 -14.42 4.45
N ASP A 94 10.03 -14.91 5.59
CA ASP A 94 10.56 -16.10 6.22
C ASP A 94 10.44 -17.36 5.34
N SER A 95 11.12 -18.43 5.73
CA SER A 95 11.13 -19.68 4.97
C SER A 95 9.77 -20.39 4.88
N THR A 96 8.77 -19.94 5.65
CA THR A 96 7.40 -20.46 5.60
C THR A 96 6.48 -19.63 4.71
N GLY A 97 6.96 -18.50 4.17
CA GLY A 97 6.16 -17.57 3.38
C GLY A 97 5.24 -16.68 4.23
N LYS A 98 5.54 -16.52 5.52
CA LYS A 98 4.80 -15.65 6.42
C LYS A 98 5.48 -14.30 6.59
N PHE A 99 4.68 -13.24 6.56
CA PHE A 99 5.16 -11.89 6.77
C PHE A 99 4.06 -11.03 7.41
N THR A 100 4.47 -10.15 8.32
CA THR A 100 3.54 -9.25 9.01
C THR A 100 4.09 -7.84 9.03
N ILE A 101 3.24 -6.86 8.77
CA ILE A 101 3.55 -5.44 8.86
C ILE A 101 2.51 -4.81 9.77
N ASP A 102 2.96 -4.18 10.85
CA ASP A 102 2.12 -3.24 11.58
C ASP A 102 2.44 -1.83 11.09
N VAL A 103 1.43 -1.08 10.67
CA VAL A 103 1.53 0.35 10.36
C VAL A 103 0.80 1.13 11.42
N TYR A 104 1.45 2.15 11.98
CA TYR A 104 0.85 3.10 12.92
C TYR A 104 0.95 4.48 12.31
N ALA A 105 -0.17 5.19 12.19
CA ALA A 105 -0.19 6.56 11.67
C ALA A 105 -0.87 7.50 12.67
N ARG A 106 -0.36 8.73 12.78
CA ARG A 106 -0.97 9.78 13.58
C ARG A 106 -0.51 11.18 13.16
N THR A 107 -1.22 12.18 13.66
CA THR A 107 -0.73 13.56 13.74
C THR A 107 0.24 13.70 14.92
N VAL A 108 1.40 14.32 14.70
CA VAL A 108 2.39 14.61 15.75
C VAL A 108 2.19 16.02 16.30
N ASP A 109 2.05 16.99 15.40
CA ASP A 109 1.83 18.41 15.68
C ASP A 109 0.99 19.01 14.53
N PRO A 110 0.53 20.28 14.62
CA PRO A 110 -0.32 20.88 13.58
C PRO A 110 0.23 20.81 12.15
N THR A 111 1.55 20.70 11.97
CA THR A 111 2.21 20.70 10.65
C THR A 111 2.89 19.38 10.31
N THR A 112 2.74 18.35 11.15
CA THR A 112 3.49 17.10 11.00
C THR A 112 2.61 15.88 11.21
N ILE A 113 2.62 15.00 10.23
CA ILE A 113 2.07 13.64 10.35
C ILE A 113 3.20 12.63 10.34
N GLU A 114 2.98 11.46 10.95
CA GLU A 114 3.94 10.38 10.93
C GLU A 114 3.28 9.03 10.61
N ALA A 115 4.09 8.15 10.01
CA ALA A 115 3.77 6.75 9.84
C ALA A 115 4.97 5.90 10.30
N LEU A 116 4.72 4.96 11.19
CA LEU A 116 5.67 3.95 11.66
C LEU A 116 5.31 2.61 11.04
N PHE A 117 6.22 2.06 10.25
CA PHE A 117 6.14 0.72 9.67
C PHE A 117 6.99 -0.21 10.50
N LYS A 118 6.36 -1.19 11.15
CA LYS A 118 7.02 -2.21 11.96
C LYS A 118 6.93 -3.55 11.22
N LEU A 119 8.08 -3.98 10.71
CA LEU A 119 8.31 -5.28 10.10
C LEU A 119 8.91 -6.23 11.15
N PRO A 120 9.01 -7.54 10.89
CA PRO A 120 9.51 -8.50 11.88
C PRO A 120 10.94 -8.21 12.36
N LYS A 121 11.79 -7.69 11.46
CA LYS A 121 13.23 -7.47 11.72
C LYS A 121 13.64 -5.99 11.79
N VAL A 122 12.77 -5.07 11.39
CA VAL A 122 13.09 -3.64 11.31
C VAL A 122 11.86 -2.78 11.54
N SER A 123 12.06 -1.56 12.01
CA SER A 123 11.02 -0.55 12.05
C SER A 123 11.51 0.73 11.38
N GLN A 124 10.65 1.35 10.59
CA GLN A 124 10.93 2.61 9.92
C GLN A 124 9.85 3.62 10.28
N ARG A 125 10.28 4.75 10.85
CA ARG A 125 9.44 5.93 11.01
C ARG A 125 9.67 6.89 9.85
N LYS A 126 8.59 7.44 9.29
CA LYS A 126 8.63 8.55 8.34
C LYS A 126 7.73 9.66 8.88
N THR A 127 8.23 10.88 8.79
CA THR A 127 7.49 12.10 9.11
C THR A 127 7.33 12.94 7.85
N PHE A 128 6.20 13.61 7.72
CA PHE A 128 5.90 14.45 6.57
C PHE A 128 5.38 15.80 7.05
N LYS A 129 5.85 16.86 6.41
CA LYS A 129 5.36 18.22 6.66
C LYS A 129 4.12 18.48 5.81
N VAL A 130 3.09 19.00 6.46
CA VAL A 130 1.77 19.30 5.91
C VAL A 130 1.33 20.70 6.36
N GLU A 131 0.30 21.24 5.72
CA GLU A 131 -0.28 22.52 6.12
C GLU A 131 -0.93 22.43 7.52
N ALA A 132 -0.86 23.53 8.30
CA ALA A 132 -1.21 23.55 9.72
C ALA A 132 -2.64 23.07 10.06
N ASP A 133 -3.58 23.26 9.13
CA ASP A 133 -5.00 22.89 9.28
C ASP A 133 -5.37 21.57 8.56
N ASP A 134 -4.38 20.96 7.91
CA ASP A 134 -4.54 19.72 7.16
C ASP A 134 -4.14 18.50 8.00
N ALA A 135 -3.15 18.61 8.90
CA ALA A 135 -2.59 17.46 9.61
C ALA A 135 -3.63 16.58 10.30
N ARG A 136 -4.58 17.19 11.04
CA ARG A 136 -5.64 16.46 11.75
C ARG A 136 -6.65 15.78 10.84
N ARG A 137 -6.68 16.14 9.56
CA ARG A 137 -7.57 15.57 8.54
C ARG A 137 -6.90 14.49 7.71
N PHE A 138 -5.60 14.25 7.88
CA PHE A 138 -4.97 13.10 7.26
C PHE A 138 -5.48 11.81 7.88
N SER A 139 -5.70 10.80 7.02
CA SER A 139 -6.03 9.45 7.44
C SER A 139 -5.22 8.46 6.60
N PHE A 140 -4.69 7.43 7.24
CA PHE A 140 -3.99 6.33 6.61
C PHE A 140 -4.99 5.29 6.10
N ARG A 141 -4.87 4.93 4.83
CA ARG A 141 -5.88 4.18 4.08
C ARG A 141 -5.25 2.97 3.41
N THR A 142 -5.91 1.82 3.52
CA THR A 142 -5.51 0.56 2.84
C THR A 142 -6.46 0.17 1.72
N ASP A 143 -7.64 0.79 1.67
CA ASP A 143 -8.74 0.57 0.72
C ASP A 143 -8.45 1.05 -0.72
N VAL A 144 -7.25 1.58 -0.98
CA VAL A 144 -6.72 1.69 -2.35
C VAL A 144 -6.51 0.34 -3.02
N VAL A 145 -6.40 -0.72 -2.21
CA VAL A 145 -6.48 -2.11 -2.66
C VAL A 145 -7.90 -2.64 -2.39
N ALA A 146 -8.47 -3.37 -3.33
CA ALA A 146 -9.81 -3.94 -3.21
C ALA A 146 -9.87 -5.09 -2.18
N TYR A 147 -10.15 -4.76 -0.93
CA TYR A 147 -10.36 -5.74 0.14
C TYR A 147 -11.80 -6.29 0.15
N LYS A 148 -11.94 -7.61 0.31
CA LYS A 148 -13.20 -8.31 0.57
C LYS A 148 -13.02 -9.20 1.78
N ASN A 149 -13.83 -8.99 2.83
CA ASN A 149 -13.71 -9.69 4.11
C ASN A 149 -12.28 -9.65 4.66
N GLU A 150 -11.72 -8.44 4.80
CA GLU A 150 -10.34 -8.19 5.24
C GLU A 150 -9.23 -8.72 4.32
N LYS A 151 -9.55 -9.33 3.17
CA LYS A 151 -8.55 -9.95 2.28
C LYS A 151 -8.51 -9.27 0.92
N ALA A 152 -7.31 -9.06 0.39
CA ALA A 152 -7.10 -8.57 -0.96
C ALA A 152 -6.13 -9.48 -1.71
N ARG A 153 -6.34 -9.62 -3.02
CA ARG A 153 -5.39 -10.28 -3.92
C ARG A 153 -4.44 -9.24 -4.49
N ILE A 154 -3.14 -9.44 -4.31
CA ILE A 154 -2.11 -8.55 -4.83
C ILE A 154 -1.19 -9.31 -5.80
N PRO A 155 -0.78 -8.70 -6.91
CA PRO A 155 0.11 -9.33 -7.88
C PRO A 155 1.53 -9.47 -7.33
N MET A 156 2.23 -10.52 -7.76
CA MET A 156 3.67 -10.69 -7.57
C MET A 156 4.45 -9.90 -8.63
N SER A 157 5.66 -9.46 -8.29
CA SER A 157 6.63 -8.81 -9.19
C SER A 157 6.12 -7.58 -9.95
N LYS A 158 5.01 -6.98 -9.49
CA LYS A 158 4.43 -5.75 -10.04
C LYS A 158 4.29 -4.72 -8.95
N LYS A 159 4.70 -3.50 -9.26
CA LYS A 159 4.48 -2.34 -8.39
C LYS A 159 3.01 -2.00 -8.31
N ILE A 160 2.49 -1.93 -7.09
CA ILE A 160 1.11 -1.52 -6.81
C ILE A 160 1.08 -0.38 -5.81
N LEU A 161 0.08 0.49 -5.93
CA LEU A 161 -0.30 1.38 -4.84
C LEU A 161 -0.90 0.53 -3.73
N PHE A 162 -0.26 0.55 -2.56
CA PHE A 162 -0.60 -0.36 -1.47
C PHE A 162 -1.24 0.37 -0.30
N PHE A 163 -0.75 1.56 0.00
CA PHE A 163 -1.34 2.45 1.00
C PHE A 163 -1.36 3.90 0.50
N VAL A 164 -2.22 4.70 1.10
CA VAL A 164 -2.10 6.15 1.05
C VAL A 164 -2.27 6.75 2.44
N HIS A 165 -1.59 7.86 2.71
CA HIS A 165 -1.90 8.76 3.80
C HIS A 165 -2.34 10.07 3.16
N SER A 166 -3.62 10.42 3.25
CA SER A 166 -4.18 11.49 2.43
C SER A 166 -5.21 12.34 3.16
N LEU A 167 -5.41 13.54 2.62
CA LEU A 167 -6.59 14.34 2.90
C LEU A 167 -7.85 13.71 2.28
N PRO A 168 -9.05 14.02 2.84
CA PRO A 168 -10.31 13.55 2.27
C PRO A 168 -10.72 14.38 1.05
N TYR A 169 -11.65 13.82 0.27
CA TYR A 169 -12.52 14.62 -0.58
C TYR A 169 -13.60 15.28 0.29
N LEU A 170 -13.63 16.61 0.33
CA LEU A 170 -14.69 17.34 1.00
C LEU A 170 -15.86 17.54 0.02
N LYS A 171 -16.99 16.90 0.30
CA LYS A 171 -18.22 17.05 -0.49
C LYS A 171 -19.41 17.24 0.46
N ASP A 172 -20.17 18.31 0.26
CA ASP A 172 -21.38 18.60 1.02
C ASP A 172 -21.16 18.58 2.56
N GLY A 173 -19.99 19.01 3.02
CA GLY A 173 -19.60 19.01 4.44
C GLY A 173 -19.07 17.67 4.97
N PHE A 174 -19.05 16.62 4.15
CA PHE A 174 -18.56 15.29 4.53
C PHE A 174 -17.12 15.06 4.08
N TYR A 175 -16.34 14.41 4.94
CA TYR A 175 -15.00 13.92 4.61
C TYR A 175 -15.07 12.51 4.02
N LEU A 176 -14.94 12.42 2.70
CA LEU A 176 -15.10 11.18 1.94
C LEU A 176 -13.73 10.55 1.64
N TYR A 177 -13.14 9.90 2.64
CA TYR A 177 -11.85 9.22 2.47
C TYR A 177 -11.96 7.99 1.56
N CYS A 178 -12.94 7.10 1.82
CA CYS A 178 -13.10 5.85 1.07
C CYS A 178 -13.41 6.11 -0.40
N ALA A 179 -14.24 7.12 -0.69
CA ALA A 179 -14.61 7.47 -2.06
C ALA A 179 -13.38 7.81 -2.92
N VAL A 180 -12.37 8.46 -2.34
CA VAL A 180 -11.12 8.77 -3.05
C VAL A 180 -10.26 7.52 -3.20
N ALA A 181 -10.02 6.80 -2.10
CA ALA A 181 -9.14 5.63 -2.08
C ALA A 181 -9.63 4.52 -3.02
N GLU A 182 -10.95 4.26 -3.04
CA GLU A 182 -11.56 3.19 -3.83
C GLU A 182 -11.86 3.59 -5.29
N SER A 183 -11.69 4.88 -5.65
CA SER A 183 -12.11 5.45 -6.94
C SER A 183 -11.45 4.83 -8.19
N GLN A 184 -10.33 4.11 -8.02
CA GLN A 184 -9.44 3.66 -9.11
C GLN A 184 -8.84 4.79 -9.96
N VAL A 185 -9.06 6.05 -9.58
CA VAL A 185 -8.43 7.20 -10.22
C VAL A 185 -6.94 7.22 -9.85
N PRO A 186 -6.03 7.45 -10.80
CA PRO A 186 -4.61 7.61 -10.49
C PRO A 186 -4.35 8.74 -9.49
N VAL A 187 -3.43 8.54 -8.53
CA VAL A 187 -3.17 9.49 -7.43
C VAL A 187 -2.81 10.89 -7.92
N ASN A 188 -2.09 11.01 -9.04
CA ASN A 188 -1.75 12.30 -9.65
C ASN A 188 -2.97 13.09 -10.15
N GLU A 189 -4.11 12.43 -10.40
CA GLU A 189 -5.36 13.07 -10.80
C GLU A 189 -6.28 13.41 -9.62
N TRP A 190 -5.97 12.96 -8.39
CA TRP A 190 -6.83 13.19 -7.23
C TRP A 190 -7.01 14.66 -6.88
N HIS A 191 -6.00 15.49 -7.13
CA HIS A 191 -6.14 16.93 -6.95
C HIS A 191 -7.18 17.53 -7.90
N LYS A 192 -7.11 17.15 -9.19
CA LYS A 192 -8.00 17.67 -10.22
C LYS A 192 -9.45 17.20 -10.02
N GLN A 193 -9.65 15.95 -9.63
CA GLN A 193 -11.00 15.37 -9.52
C GLN A 193 -11.65 15.59 -8.15
N PHE A 194 -10.85 15.57 -7.08
CA PHE A 194 -11.35 15.55 -5.70
C PHE A 194 -10.84 16.72 -4.86
N GLY A 195 -9.97 17.58 -5.41
CA GLY A 195 -9.37 18.69 -4.66
C GLY A 195 -8.36 18.24 -3.60
N VAL A 196 -7.93 16.98 -3.60
CA VAL A 196 -6.99 16.43 -2.60
C VAL A 196 -5.61 17.04 -2.85
N LYS A 197 -5.18 17.93 -1.96
CA LYS A 197 -3.95 18.73 -2.13
C LYS A 197 -2.68 17.99 -1.77
N HIS A 198 -2.74 17.02 -0.87
CA HIS A 198 -1.55 16.31 -0.43
C HIS A 198 -1.86 14.84 -0.16
N VAL A 199 -1.06 13.98 -0.79
CA VAL A 199 -1.12 12.51 -0.66
C VAL A 199 0.29 11.99 -0.47
N ILE A 200 0.46 11.06 0.46
CA ILE A 200 1.64 10.21 0.55
C ILE A 200 1.23 8.84 0.05
N ALA A 201 1.70 8.46 -1.13
CA ALA A 201 1.47 7.14 -1.70
C ALA A 201 2.58 6.19 -1.28
N TYR A 202 2.23 4.97 -0.87
CA TYR A 202 3.18 3.91 -0.59
C TYR A 202 2.99 2.79 -1.59
N ASN A 203 4.06 2.48 -2.33
CA ASN A 203 4.02 1.47 -3.37
C ASN A 203 4.74 0.20 -2.93
N LEU A 204 4.16 -0.95 -3.23
CA LEU A 204 4.69 -2.27 -2.89
C LEU A 204 5.13 -3.02 -4.13
N ILE A 205 6.27 -3.72 -4.03
CA ILE A 205 6.67 -4.82 -4.91
C ILE A 205 6.99 -6.04 -4.03
N LEU A 206 6.48 -7.22 -4.42
CA LEU A 206 6.89 -8.52 -3.86
C LEU A 206 7.75 -9.25 -4.89
N GLU A 207 9.01 -9.56 -4.54
CA GLU A 207 10.03 -10.13 -5.45
C GLU A 207 10.45 -11.55 -5.08
#